data_AF-A0A8T4WSI0-F1
#
_entry.id   AF-A0A8T4WSI0-F1
#
_cell.length_a   1.000
_cell.length_b   1.000
_cell.length_c   1.000
_cell.angle_alpha   90.00
_cell.angle_beta   90.00
_cell.angle_gamma   90.00
#
_symmetry.space_group_name_H-M   'P 1'
#
loop_
_entity.id
_entity.type
_entity.pdbx_description
1 polymer ?
#
loop_
_entity_poly.entity_id
_entity_poly.type
_entity_poly.pdbx_seq_one_letter_code
_entity_poly.pdbx_strand_id
1 'polypeptide(L)'
;MSEIKEGLKNLLITSIASVLLVVLGIIYFGITLWIIKIASKTFFGTGLEANWAVLSAAILATGAIIASTLEKKGNKENNEETF
;
A
#
# COMPACT_ATOMS: atom_id res chain seq x y z
N MET A 1 -24.01 -10.50 -24.99
CA MET A 1 -22.75 -9.87 -25.46
C MET A 1 -22.52 -8.46 -24.91
N SER A 2 -23.56 -7.70 -24.56
CA SER A 2 -23.45 -6.38 -23.90
C SER A 2 -22.82 -6.46 -22.52
N GLU A 3 -23.23 -7.43 -21.69
CA GLU A 3 -22.73 -7.60 -20.32
C GLU A 3 -21.23 -7.88 -20.24
N ILE A 4 -20.67 -8.66 -21.19
CA ILE A 4 -19.24 -8.96 -21.25
C ILE A 4 -18.42 -7.71 -21.59
N LYS A 5 -18.92 -6.85 -22.48
CA LYS A 5 -18.26 -5.58 -22.82
C LYS A 5 -18.27 -4.62 -21.62
N GLU A 6 -19.33 -4.63 -20.84
CA GLU A 6 -19.50 -3.78 -19.66
C GLU A 6 -18.62 -4.27 -18.49
N GLY A 7 -18.58 -5.59 -18.27
CA GLY A 7 -17.65 -6.21 -17.32
C GLY A 7 -16.18 -5.96 -17.68
N LEU A 8 -15.81 -6.05 -18.97
CA LEU A 8 -14.45 -5.77 -19.42
C LEU A 8 -14.08 -4.29 -19.22
N LYS A 9 -15.02 -3.37 -19.45
CA LYS A 9 -14.82 -1.93 -19.21
C LYS A 9 -14.61 -1.63 -17.73
N ASN A 10 -15.39 -2.23 -16.83
CA ASN A 10 -15.19 -2.09 -15.39
C ASN A 10 -13.86 -2.67 -14.92
N LEU A 11 -13.44 -3.80 -15.47
CA LEU A 11 -12.16 -4.42 -15.12
C LEU A 11 -10.98 -3.52 -15.52
N LEU A 12 -11.04 -2.88 -16.69
CA LEU A 12 -10.05 -1.90 -17.14
C LEU A 12 -10.02 -0.65 -16.25
N ILE A 13 -11.18 -0.15 -15.83
CA ILE A 13 -11.28 1.02 -14.93
C ILE A 13 -10.68 0.69 -13.56
N THR A 14 -11.00 -0.47 -12.99
CA THR A 14 -10.41 -0.93 -11.71
C THR A 14 -8.90 -1.11 -11.84
N SER A 15 -8.41 -1.63 -12.97
CA SER A 15 -6.97 -1.75 -13.23
C SER A 15 -6.29 -0.39 -13.24
N ILE A 16 -6.86 0.62 -13.92
CA ILE A 16 -6.33 1.99 -13.92
C ILE A 16 -6.37 2.59 -12.52
N ALA A 17 -7.47 2.39 -11.78
CA ALA A 17 -7.64 2.90 -10.43
C ALA A 17 -6.58 2.32 -9.48
N SER A 18 -6.27 1.03 -9.60
CA SER A 18 -5.20 0.37 -8.83
C SER A 18 -3.84 1.02 -9.09
N VAL A 19 -3.50 1.29 -10.35
CA VAL A 19 -2.23 1.97 -10.70
C VAL A 19 -2.19 3.38 -10.10
N LEU A 20 -3.29 4.14 -10.19
CA LEU A 20 -3.38 5.46 -9.58
C LEU A 20 -3.21 5.41 -8.06
N LEU A 21 -3.78 4.40 -7.41
CA LEU A 21 -3.66 4.19 -5.96
C LEU A 21 -2.21 3.95 -5.54
N VAL A 22 -1.47 3.14 -6.31
CA VAL A 22 -0.04 2.87 -6.08
C VAL A 22 0.79 4.16 -6.23
N VAL A 23 0.56 4.93 -7.30
CA VAL A 23 1.25 6.21 -7.53
C VAL A 23 0.98 7.18 -6.39
N LEU A 24 -0.27 7.30 -5.95
CA LEU A 24 -0.65 8.17 -4.85
C LEU A 24 0.03 7.74 -3.54
N GLY A 25 0.15 6.44 -3.28
CA GLY A 25 0.88 5.90 -2.14
C GLY A 25 2.35 6.27 -2.14
N ILE A 26 3.03 6.19 -3.30
CA ILE A 26 4.43 6.60 -3.44
C ILE A 26 4.61 8.09 -3.17
N ILE A 27 3.74 8.94 -3.73
CA ILE A 27 3.77 10.39 -3.52
C ILE A 27 3.57 10.71 -2.04
N TYR A 28 2.57 10.10 -1.41
CA TYR A 28 2.28 10.30 0.01
C TYR A 28 3.47 9.92 0.87
N PHE A 29 4.07 8.74 0.63
CA PHE A 29 5.26 8.28 1.35
C PHE A 29 6.45 9.25 1.20
N GLY A 30 6.68 9.75 -0.01
CA GLY A 30 7.73 10.74 -0.28
C GLY A 30 7.53 12.05 0.49
N ILE A 31 6.30 12.57 0.52
CA ILE A 31 5.94 13.78 1.28
C ILE A 31 6.12 13.53 2.78
N THR A 32 5.69 12.37 3.29
CA THR A 32 5.86 11.99 4.69
C THR A 32 7.34 11.97 5.09
N LEU A 33 8.22 11.35 4.29
CA LEU A 33 9.65 11.37 4.56
C LEU A 33 10.24 12.77 4.54
N TRP A 34 9.75 13.64 3.66
CA TRP A 34 10.19 15.04 3.61
C TRP A 34 9.80 15.82 4.86
N ILE A 35 8.55 15.64 5.33
CA ILE A 35 8.06 16.21 6.59
C ILE A 35 8.89 15.70 7.76
N ILE A 36 9.14 14.39 7.85
CA ILE A 36 9.94 13.79 8.93
C ILE A 36 11.38 14.28 8.88
N LYS A 37 11.97 14.44 7.69
CA LYS A 37 13.32 14.99 7.53
C LYS A 37 13.41 16.44 8.05
N ILE A 38 12.40 17.26 7.79
CA ILE A 38 12.32 18.62 8.31
C ILE A 38 12.10 18.60 9.82
N ALA A 39 11.15 17.79 10.30
CA ALA A 39 10.83 17.68 11.72
C ALA A 39 12.02 17.18 12.55
N SER A 40 12.71 16.12 12.11
CA SER A 40 13.91 15.60 12.76
C SER A 40 15.03 16.63 12.86
N LYS A 41 15.28 17.38 11.77
CA LYS A 41 16.27 18.46 11.77
C LYS A 41 15.90 19.58 12.74
N THR A 42 14.63 19.95 12.83
CA THR A 42 14.15 21.04 13.69
C THR A 42 14.06 20.64 15.17
N PHE A 43 13.62 19.43 15.48
CA PHE A 43 13.40 18.98 16.86
C PHE A 43 14.62 18.31 17.50
N PHE A 44 15.36 17.52 16.74
CA PHE A 44 16.46 16.69 17.27
C PHE A 44 17.84 17.20 16.85
N GLY A 45 17.93 18.20 15.96
CA GLY A 45 19.19 18.74 15.44
C GLY A 45 19.99 17.75 14.57
N THR A 46 19.60 16.48 14.56
CA THR A 46 20.16 15.41 13.75
C THR A 46 19.31 15.20 12.50
N GLY A 47 19.92 15.25 11.32
CA GLY A 47 19.21 14.98 10.07
C GLY A 47 18.75 13.53 9.99
N LEU A 48 17.55 13.29 9.47
CA LEU A 48 17.08 11.94 9.18
C LEU A 48 18.01 11.27 8.16
N GLU A 49 18.69 10.22 8.59
CA GLU A 49 19.60 9.45 7.74
C GLU A 49 18.79 8.56 6.79
N ALA A 50 19.24 8.43 5.54
CA ALA A 50 18.55 7.67 4.51
C ALA A 50 18.34 6.19 4.90
N ASN A 51 19.26 5.63 5.68
CA ASN A 51 19.20 4.25 6.18
C ASN A 51 17.92 3.98 6.99
N TRP A 52 17.51 4.93 7.84
CA TRP A 52 16.30 4.81 8.66
C TRP A 52 15.01 4.94 7.86
N ALA A 53 15.03 5.76 6.81
CA ALA A 53 13.92 5.87 5.86
C ALA A 53 13.72 4.56 5.08
N VAL A 54 14.82 3.96 4.61
CA VAL A 54 14.80 2.66 3.89
C VAL A 54 14.36 1.53 4.82
N LEU A 55 14.82 1.51 6.07
CA LEU A 55 14.38 0.52 7.06
C LEU A 55 12.86 0.61 7.31
N SER A 56 12.33 1.82 7.44
CA SER A 56 10.90 2.04 7.64
C SER A 56 10.09 1.58 6.43
N ALA A 57 10.57 1.84 5.22
CA ALA A 57 9.97 1.35 3.98
C ALA A 57 9.96 -0.20 3.92
N ALA A 58 11.06 -0.84 4.31
CA ALA A 58 11.18 -2.30 4.33
C ALA A 58 10.20 -2.94 5.33
N ILE A 59 10.02 -2.34 6.50
CA ILE A 59 9.06 -2.80 7.52
C ILE A 59 7.63 -2.67 7.00
N LEU A 60 7.28 -1.52 6.41
CA LEU A 60 5.95 -1.30 5.83
C LEU A 60 5.65 -2.27 4.68
N ALA A 61 6.61 -2.50 3.80
CA ALA A 61 6.48 -3.47 2.71
C ALA A 61 6.26 -4.89 3.25
N THR A 62 7.02 -5.28 4.27
CA THR A 62 6.87 -6.58 4.93
C THR A 62 5.49 -6.72 5.57
N GLY A 63 5.03 -5.68 6.29
CA GLY A 63 3.69 -5.64 6.88
C GLY A 63 2.57 -5.76 5.84
N ALA A 64 2.70 -5.09 4.69
CA ALA A 64 1.73 -5.17 3.60
C ALA A 64 1.65 -6.59 3.00
N ILE A 65 2.80 -7.25 2.80
CA ILE A 65 2.84 -8.64 2.32
C ILE A 65 2.14 -9.56 3.33
N ILE A 66 2.47 -9.45 4.61
CA ILE A 66 1.87 -10.28 5.66
C ILE A 66 0.35 -10.04 5.72
N ALA A 67 -0.10 -8.79 5.72
CA ALA A 67 -1.52 -8.43 5.73
C ALA A 67 -2.27 -9.08 4.56
N SER A 68 -1.71 -8.99 3.34
CA SER A 68 -2.32 -9.59 2.14
C SER A 68 -2.42 -11.12 2.22
N THR A 69 -1.47 -11.77 2.90
CA THR A 69 -1.50 -13.23 3.09
C THR A 69 -2.50 -13.66 4.17
N LEU A 70 -2.71 -12.85 5.21
CA LEU A 70 -3.67 -13.13 6.27
C LEU A 70 -5.11 -12.97 5.81
N GLU A 71 -5.40 -11.94 5.01
CA GLU A 71 -6.73 -11.72 4.42
C GLU A 71 -7.20 -12.94 3.60
N LYS A 72 -6.27 -13.57 2.87
CA LYS A 72 -6.53 -14.79 2.10
C LYS A 72 -6.79 -16.02 2.98
N LYS A 73 -6.24 -16.09 4.18
CA LYS A 73 -6.40 -17.22 5.10
C LYS A 73 -7.71 -17.12 5.90
N GLY A 74 -8.04 -15.93 6.42
CA GLY A 74 -9.32 -15.70 7.11
C GLY A 74 -10.55 -15.85 6.21
N ASN A 75 -10.43 -15.55 4.91
CA ASN A 75 -11.53 -15.78 3.95
C ASN A 75 -11.77 -17.28 3.63
N LYS A 76 -10.83 -18.18 3.91
CA LYS A 76 -11.02 -19.62 3.69
C LYS A 76 -11.71 -20.31 4.85
N GLU A 77 -11.38 -19.92 6.08
CA GLU A 77 -11.93 -20.52 7.30
C GLU A 77 -13.46 -20.29 7.40
N ASN A 78 -13.95 -19.10 7.03
CA ASN A 78 -15.38 -18.78 7.02
C ASN A 78 -16.22 -19.51 5.95
N ASN A 79 -15.58 -20.10 4.93
CA ASN A 79 -16.27 -20.81 3.85
C ASN A 79 -16.27 -22.34 4.04
N GLU A 80 -15.58 -22.86 5.05
CA GLU A 80 -15.58 -24.30 5.38
C GLU A 80 -16.67 -24.65 6.41
N GLU A 81 -17.19 -23.67 7.16
CA GLU A 81 -18.26 -23.90 8.17
C GLU A 81 -19.70 -23.75 7.63
N THR A 82 -19.87 -23.58 6.30
CA THR A 82 -21.20 -23.40 5.66
C THR A 82 -21.65 -24.59 4.81
N PHE A 83 -21.10 -25.78 5.05
CA PHE A 83 -21.59 -27.05 4.48
C PHE A 83 -22.32 -27.89 5.53
#